data_AF-A0A5C6DUS4-F1
#
_entry.id   AF-A0A5C6DUS4-F1
#
_cell.length_a   1.000
_cell.length_b   1.000
_cell.length_c   1.000
_cell.angle_alpha   90.00
_cell.angle_beta   90.00
_cell.angle_gamma   90.00
#
_symmetry.space_group_name_H-M   'P 1'
#
loop_
_entity.id
_entity.type
_entity.pdbx_description
1 polymer ?
#
loop_
_entity_poly.entity_id
_entity_poly.type
_entity_poly.pdbx_seq_one_letter_code
_entity_poly.pdbx_strand_id
1 'polypeptide(L)'
;MPIQVTCPKCFKRFQVSEKFAGKKGPCPSCKNTITVPDKNEEVVIHEHPDDAPKDRSGQSVLVPIKRTETDVTRKGLILTIAAVVGVFAIAIAFRMLGGEEGPPDWAKVLGVIALAPPLVWAGYSFVYDSELEPYRGAELRNRVLIGAALLACVWLVYAFVPSYVLELDQAAEMSYTTFGIFFCIMLGIGAVIAVATFELEFVGGLTLAGLYLLSVVLLALVSGATLAGLVT
;
A
#
# COMPACT_ATOMS: atom_id res chain seq x y z
N MET A 1 45.25 1.56 -17.06
CA MET A 1 43.99 2.26 -16.76
C MET A 1 44.01 3.65 -17.39
N PRO A 2 42.94 4.08 -18.08
CA PRO A 2 42.89 5.45 -18.62
C PRO A 2 42.84 6.49 -17.48
N ILE A 3 43.66 7.54 -17.58
CA ILE A 3 43.69 8.66 -16.64
C ILE A 3 42.59 9.65 -17.04
N GLN A 4 41.70 9.99 -16.11
CA GLN A 4 40.71 11.05 -16.34
C GLN A 4 41.33 12.41 -16.08
N VAL A 5 41.41 13.25 -17.11
CA VAL A 5 41.97 14.60 -17.04
C VAL A 5 40.88 15.62 -17.28
N THR A 6 40.82 16.64 -16.42
CA THR A 6 39.94 17.79 -16.58
C THR A 6 40.76 18.97 -17.09
N CYS A 7 40.40 19.55 -18.24
CA CYS A 7 41.09 20.72 -18.77
C CYS A 7 40.78 21.98 -17.94
N PRO A 8 41.77 22.77 -17.48
CA PRO A 8 41.53 23.98 -16.69
C PRO A 8 40.91 25.14 -17.48
N LYS A 9 40.92 25.09 -18.83
CA LYS A 9 40.39 26.16 -19.69
C LYS A 9 38.98 25.92 -20.19
N CYS A 10 38.67 24.67 -20.57
CA CYS A 10 37.36 24.32 -21.14
C CYS A 10 36.52 23.40 -20.25
N PHE A 11 37.06 22.96 -19.11
CA PHE A 11 36.43 22.10 -18.10
C PHE A 11 35.89 20.75 -18.61
N LYS A 12 36.14 20.42 -19.89
CA LYS A 12 35.82 19.11 -20.44
C LYS A 12 36.74 18.06 -19.85
N ARG A 13 36.13 16.96 -19.41
CA ARG A 13 36.79 15.75 -18.91
C ARG A 13 37.04 14.81 -20.08
N PHE A 14 38.23 14.24 -20.15
CA PHE A 14 38.56 13.25 -21.18
C PHE A 14 39.56 12.23 -20.64
N GLN A 15 39.61 11.07 -21.29
CA GLN A 15 40.45 9.96 -20.88
C GLN A 15 41.72 9.93 -21.73
N VAL A 16 42.86 9.80 -21.07
CA VAL A 16 44.19 9.77 -21.71
C VAL A 16 44.89 8.48 -21.29
N SER A 17 45.66 7.87 -22.19
CA SER A 17 46.41 6.65 -21.84
C SER A 17 47.53 6.97 -20.84
N GLU A 18 47.87 6.02 -19.96
CA GLU A 18 48.94 6.17 -18.95
C GLU A 18 50.30 6.58 -19.53
N LYS A 19 50.57 6.29 -20.81
CA LYS A 19 51.82 6.66 -21.50
C LYS A 19 52.08 8.18 -21.54
N PHE A 20 51.04 8.97 -21.29
CA PHE A 20 51.08 10.43 -21.25
C PHE A 20 51.06 11.00 -19.83
N ALA A 21 51.11 10.18 -18.77
CA ALA A 21 51.28 10.65 -17.40
C ALA A 21 52.52 11.56 -17.29
N GLY A 22 52.38 12.69 -16.59
CA GLY A 22 53.43 13.69 -16.38
C GLY A 22 53.81 14.52 -17.61
N LYS A 23 53.25 14.24 -18.79
CA LYS A 23 53.59 14.93 -20.05
C LYS A 23 52.63 16.09 -20.33
N LYS A 24 53.16 17.12 -21.01
CA LYS A 24 52.37 18.24 -21.54
C LYS A 24 51.83 17.90 -22.92
N GLY A 25 50.54 18.15 -23.14
CA GLY A 25 49.89 17.91 -24.43
C GLY A 25 48.72 18.87 -24.67
N PRO A 26 48.31 19.06 -25.94
CA PRO A 26 47.16 19.90 -26.26
C PRO A 26 45.85 19.22 -25.87
N CYS A 27 44.93 19.97 -25.27
CA CYS A 27 43.58 19.50 -25.01
C CYS A 27 42.83 19.21 -26.34
N PRO A 28 42.15 18.07 -26.50
CA PRO A 28 41.45 17.72 -27.74
C PRO A 28 40.28 18.66 -28.08
N SER A 29 39.73 19.39 -27.10
CA SER A 29 38.61 20.32 -27.33
C SER A 29 39.03 21.77 -27.55
N CYS A 30 39.99 22.30 -26.78
CA CYS A 30 40.36 23.73 -26.85
C CYS A 30 41.80 24.00 -27.27
N LYS A 31 42.56 22.93 -27.60
CA LYS A 31 43.98 22.96 -28.00
C LYS A 31 44.94 23.61 -27.01
N ASN A 32 44.46 24.03 -25.84
CA ASN A 32 45.29 24.59 -24.79
C ASN A 32 46.24 23.51 -24.25
N THR A 33 47.51 23.87 -24.05
CA THR A 33 48.50 22.96 -23.48
C THR A 33 48.16 22.70 -22.01
N ILE A 34 47.95 21.44 -21.66
CA ILE A 34 47.69 20.99 -20.28
C ILE A 34 48.73 19.95 -19.88
N THR A 35 49.04 19.88 -18.60
CA THR A 35 49.88 18.82 -18.03
C THR A 35 48.95 17.69 -17.57
N VAL A 36 49.24 16.46 -18.00
CA VAL A 36 48.52 15.27 -17.51
C VAL A 36 49.09 14.92 -16.13
N PRO A 37 48.25 14.74 -15.09
CA PRO A 37 48.72 14.34 -13.76
C PRO A 37 49.55 13.06 -13.80
N ASP A 38 50.53 12.96 -12.90
CA ASP A 38 51.32 11.74 -12.76
C ASP A 38 50.50 10.64 -12.12
N LYS A 39 50.86 9.38 -12.41
CA LYS A 39 50.16 8.20 -11.86
C LYS A 39 50.23 8.14 -10.32
N ASN A 40 51.22 8.80 -9.71
CA ASN A 40 51.39 8.89 -8.26
C ASN A 40 50.53 10.01 -7.62
N GLU A 41 49.89 10.84 -8.42
CA GLU A 41 49.03 11.94 -7.98
C GLU A 41 47.55 11.56 -8.02
N GLU A 42 47.26 10.26 -8.07
CA GLU A 42 45.91 9.75 -7.86
C GLU A 42 45.50 10.08 -6.42
N VAL A 43 44.50 10.94 -6.28
CA VAL A 43 43.85 11.20 -5.01
C VAL A 43 43.08 9.95 -4.64
N VAL A 44 43.75 9.04 -3.92
CA VAL A 44 43.08 7.95 -3.22
C VAL A 44 42.19 8.63 -2.19
N ILE A 45 40.90 8.69 -2.48
CA ILE A 45 39.90 9.12 -1.50
C ILE A 45 39.90 8.03 -0.44
N HIS A 46 40.67 8.24 0.61
CA HIS A 46 40.54 7.47 1.83
C HIS A 46 39.14 7.77 2.35
N GLU A 47 38.23 6.80 2.23
CA GLU A 47 37.03 6.82 3.06
C GLU A 47 37.49 7.00 4.51
N HIS A 48 36.86 7.93 5.21
CA HIS A 48 37.19 8.16 6.61
C HIS A 48 37.03 6.81 7.32
N PRO A 49 38.05 6.33 8.06
CA PRO A 49 37.93 5.09 8.78
C PRO A 49 36.70 5.18 9.69
N ASP A 50 35.86 4.15 9.65
CA ASP A 50 34.74 4.02 10.58
C ASP A 50 35.31 3.95 12.00
N ASP A 51 35.40 5.09 12.68
CA ASP A 51 35.85 5.25 14.06
C ASP A 51 34.83 4.69 15.08
N ALA A 52 33.76 4.07 14.58
CA ALA A 52 32.77 3.40 15.40
C ALA A 52 33.44 2.23 16.16
N PRO A 53 33.21 2.10 17.48
CA PRO A 53 33.62 0.93 18.26
C PRO A 53 33.22 -0.36 17.55
N LYS A 54 34.17 -1.27 17.36
CA LYS A 54 33.94 -2.55 16.66
C LYS A 54 33.72 -3.68 17.66
N ASP A 55 32.87 -4.64 17.29
CA ASP A 55 32.68 -5.87 18.05
C ASP A 55 33.85 -6.85 17.85
N ARG A 56 33.79 -8.02 18.49
CA ARG A 56 34.82 -9.08 18.32
C ARG A 56 34.88 -9.65 16.89
N SER A 57 33.86 -9.38 16.08
CA SER A 57 33.71 -9.79 14.68
C SER A 57 34.27 -8.75 13.70
N GLY A 58 34.68 -7.57 14.18
CA GLY A 58 35.13 -6.45 13.35
C GLY A 58 34.00 -5.63 12.73
N GLN A 59 32.75 -5.83 13.16
CA GLN A 59 31.59 -5.02 12.76
C GLN A 59 31.46 -3.79 13.66
N SER A 60 31.16 -2.63 13.08
CA SER A 60 30.89 -1.41 13.84
C SER A 60 29.61 -1.57 14.67
N VAL A 61 29.72 -1.35 15.98
CA VAL A 61 28.62 -1.51 16.96
C VAL A 61 27.64 -0.34 16.90
N LEU A 62 28.11 0.84 16.48
CA LEU A 62 27.29 2.06 16.38
C LEU A 62 26.68 2.27 14.99
N VAL A 63 26.52 1.20 14.20
CA VAL A 63 25.80 1.31 12.92
C VAL A 63 24.35 1.67 13.20
N PRO A 64 23.80 2.73 12.60
CA PRO A 64 22.38 3.05 12.71
C PRO A 64 21.55 1.83 12.35
N ILE A 65 20.54 1.51 13.16
CA ILE A 65 19.64 0.38 12.92
C ILE A 65 19.06 0.55 11.51
N LYS A 66 19.45 -0.35 10.61
CA LYS A 66 19.00 -0.29 9.23
C LYS A 66 17.51 -0.55 9.20
N ARG A 67 16.75 0.39 8.65
CA ARG A 67 15.31 0.26 8.40
C ARG A 67 15.04 -1.06 7.67
N THR A 68 14.27 -1.93 8.30
CA THR A 68 13.76 -3.14 7.64
C THR A 68 12.41 -2.79 7.06
N GLU A 69 12.35 -2.55 5.75
CA GLU A 69 11.07 -2.36 5.07
C GLU A 69 10.24 -3.63 5.28
N THR A 70 8.96 -3.44 5.59
CA THR A 70 8.03 -4.58 5.68
C THR A 70 7.87 -5.20 4.30
N ASP A 71 8.45 -6.38 4.12
CA ASP A 71 8.13 -7.22 2.99
C ASP A 71 6.71 -7.77 3.16
N VAL A 72 5.76 -7.25 2.37
CA VAL A 72 4.45 -7.88 2.20
C VAL A 72 4.71 -9.32 1.79
N THR A 73 4.44 -10.26 2.71
CA THR A 73 4.82 -11.65 2.49
C THR A 73 4.12 -12.15 1.24
N ARG A 74 4.88 -12.59 0.23
CA ARG A 74 4.34 -13.04 -1.07
C ARG A 74 3.19 -14.04 -0.91
N LYS A 75 3.27 -14.93 0.09
CA LYS A 75 2.21 -15.87 0.45
C LYS A 75 0.93 -15.18 0.94
N GLY A 76 1.06 -14.18 1.82
CA GLY A 76 -0.08 -13.40 2.33
C GLY A 76 -0.78 -12.63 1.22
N LEU A 77 -0.02 -11.98 0.33
CA LEU A 77 -0.57 -11.29 -0.84
C LEU A 77 -1.31 -12.24 -1.80
N ILE A 78 -0.74 -13.40 -2.10
CA ILE A 78 -1.40 -14.39 -2.96
C ILE A 78 -2.69 -14.88 -2.30
N LEU A 79 -2.67 -15.14 -0.99
CA LEU A 79 -3.84 -15.62 -0.25
C LEU A 79 -4.96 -14.58 -0.23
N THR A 80 -4.64 -13.30 -0.02
CA THR A 80 -5.66 -12.24 -0.03
C THR A 80 -6.25 -12.02 -1.41
N ILE A 81 -5.43 -12.00 -2.47
CA ILE A 81 -5.92 -11.92 -3.84
C ILE A 81 -6.82 -13.11 -4.15
N ALA A 82 -6.39 -14.33 -3.82
CA ALA A 82 -7.18 -15.54 -4.05
C ALA A 82 -8.51 -15.53 -3.28
N ALA A 83 -8.52 -15.07 -2.02
CA ALA A 83 -9.73 -14.95 -1.22
C ALA A 83 -10.72 -13.93 -1.82
N VAL A 84 -10.24 -12.74 -2.17
CA VAL A 84 -11.08 -11.69 -2.79
C VAL A 84 -11.63 -12.19 -4.12
N VAL A 85 -10.78 -12.67 -5.02
CA VAL A 85 -11.19 -13.20 -6.34
C VAL A 85 -12.17 -14.36 -6.18
N GLY A 86 -11.96 -15.24 -5.19
CA GLY A 86 -12.87 -16.35 -4.89
C GLY A 86 -14.27 -15.87 -4.50
N VAL A 87 -14.37 -14.87 -3.62
CA VAL A 87 -15.67 -14.27 -3.24
C VAL A 87 -16.35 -13.63 -4.46
N PHE A 88 -15.62 -12.89 -5.29
CA PHE A 88 -16.17 -12.32 -6.52
C PHE A 88 -16.60 -13.37 -7.54
N ALA A 89 -15.85 -14.46 -7.70
CA ALA A 89 -16.21 -15.56 -8.58
C ALA A 89 -17.51 -16.25 -8.12
N ILE A 90 -17.67 -16.46 -6.81
CA ILE A 90 -18.92 -16.99 -6.23
C ILE A 90 -20.09 -16.02 -6.49
N ALA A 91 -19.86 -14.72 -6.35
CA ALA A 91 -20.86 -13.69 -6.61
C ALA A 91 -21.34 -13.71 -8.08
N ILE A 92 -20.41 -13.84 -9.03
CA ILE A 92 -20.71 -13.99 -10.46
C ILE A 92 -21.47 -15.29 -10.71
N ALA A 93 -21.08 -16.39 -10.06
CA ALA A 93 -21.79 -17.66 -10.19
C ALA A 93 -23.25 -17.55 -9.73
N PHE A 94 -23.50 -16.90 -8.58
CA PHE A 94 -24.88 -16.64 -8.13
C PHE A 94 -25.67 -15.81 -9.14
N ARG A 95 -25.06 -14.79 -9.76
CA ARG A 95 -25.72 -14.02 -10.81
C ARG A 95 -26.03 -14.84 -12.06
N MET A 96 -25.10 -15.68 -12.50
CA MET A 96 -25.29 -16.48 -13.71
C MET A 96 -26.27 -17.65 -13.51
N LEU A 97 -26.32 -18.22 -12.31
CA LEU A 97 -27.15 -19.38 -11.98
C LEU A 97 -28.53 -18.99 -11.41
N GLY A 98 -28.63 -17.86 -10.72
CA GLY A 98 -29.81 -17.43 -9.95
C GLY A 98 -30.85 -16.63 -10.73
N GLY A 99 -30.59 -16.25 -11.99
CA GLY A 99 -31.55 -15.50 -12.80
C GLY A 99 -31.84 -14.08 -12.28
N GLU A 100 -33.06 -13.58 -12.50
CA GLU A 100 -33.48 -12.21 -12.13
C GLU A 100 -33.67 -12.00 -10.63
N GLU A 101 -33.77 -13.06 -9.83
CA GLU A 101 -34.02 -12.99 -8.38
C GLU A 101 -32.75 -12.66 -7.56
N GLY A 102 -31.57 -12.65 -8.19
CA GLY A 102 -30.30 -12.31 -7.54
C GLY A 102 -29.82 -13.34 -6.49
N PRO A 103 -28.78 -13.03 -5.70
CA PRO A 103 -28.30 -13.94 -4.66
C PRO A 103 -29.28 -14.02 -3.48
N PRO A 104 -29.45 -15.20 -2.84
CA PRO A 104 -30.29 -15.32 -1.66
C PRO A 104 -29.70 -14.51 -0.48
N ASP A 105 -30.55 -14.07 0.46
CA ASP A 105 -30.15 -13.14 1.51
C ASP A 105 -29.01 -13.64 2.41
N TRP A 106 -29.01 -14.94 2.73
CA TRP A 106 -27.91 -15.55 3.49
C TRP A 106 -26.57 -15.44 2.76
N ALA A 107 -26.56 -15.51 1.43
CA ALA A 107 -25.36 -15.40 0.62
C ALA A 107 -24.86 -13.94 0.57
N LYS A 108 -25.76 -12.95 0.58
CA LYS A 108 -25.39 -11.53 0.73
C LYS A 108 -24.64 -11.32 2.05
N VAL A 109 -25.20 -11.80 3.16
CA VAL A 109 -24.58 -11.69 4.50
C VAL A 109 -23.22 -12.39 4.55
N LEU A 110 -23.13 -13.62 4.03
CA LEU A 110 -21.85 -14.34 3.98
C LEU A 110 -20.81 -13.63 3.11
N GLY A 111 -21.21 -13.02 1.99
CA GLY A 111 -20.30 -12.25 1.14
C GLY A 111 -19.70 -11.05 1.88
N VAL A 112 -20.52 -10.29 2.59
CA VAL A 112 -20.10 -9.13 3.40
C VAL A 112 -19.10 -9.54 4.49
N ILE A 113 -19.36 -10.67 5.17
CA ILE A 113 -18.50 -11.18 6.25
C ILE A 113 -17.20 -11.79 5.69
N ALA A 114 -17.29 -12.62 4.64
CA ALA A 114 -16.14 -13.33 4.07
C ALA A 114 -15.13 -12.38 3.41
N LEU A 115 -15.61 -11.27 2.84
CA LEU A 115 -14.76 -10.28 2.19
C LEU A 115 -13.99 -9.40 3.19
N ALA A 116 -14.47 -9.25 4.42
CA ALA A 116 -13.89 -8.33 5.39
C ALA A 116 -12.46 -8.69 5.83
N PRO A 117 -12.15 -9.92 6.31
CA PRO A 117 -10.80 -10.25 6.77
C PRO A 117 -9.67 -10.03 5.75
N PRO A 118 -9.77 -10.49 4.48
CA PRO A 118 -8.68 -10.29 3.53
C PRO A 118 -8.49 -8.81 3.16
N LEU A 119 -9.57 -8.03 3.07
CA LEU A 119 -9.48 -6.60 2.77
C LEU A 119 -8.95 -5.78 3.95
N VAL A 120 -9.33 -6.11 5.19
CA VAL A 120 -8.81 -5.44 6.38
C VAL A 120 -7.31 -5.72 6.54
N TRP A 121 -6.88 -6.97 6.36
CA TRP A 121 -5.46 -7.31 6.39
C TRP A 121 -4.67 -6.58 5.30
N ALA A 122 -5.19 -6.57 4.06
CA ALA A 122 -4.54 -5.88 2.94
C ALA A 122 -4.50 -4.37 3.18
N GLY A 123 -5.63 -3.77 3.55
CA GLY A 123 -5.75 -2.35 3.83
C GLY A 123 -4.80 -1.89 4.92
N TYR A 124 -4.72 -2.61 6.04
CA TYR A 124 -3.72 -2.31 7.07
C TYR A 124 -2.29 -2.39 6.53
N SER A 125 -1.96 -3.44 5.78
CA SER A 125 -0.61 -3.63 5.21
C SER A 125 -0.19 -2.52 4.24
N PHE A 126 -1.14 -1.81 3.61
CA PHE A 126 -0.86 -0.70 2.70
C PHE A 126 -0.82 0.67 3.38
N VAL A 127 -1.54 0.83 4.49
CA VAL A 127 -1.88 2.14 5.05
C VAL A 127 -1.22 2.39 6.41
N TYR A 128 -0.67 1.36 7.05
CA TYR A 128 0.05 1.53 8.31
C TYR A 128 1.26 2.46 8.14
N ASP A 129 1.55 3.22 9.19
CA ASP A 129 2.71 4.11 9.21
C ASP A 129 4.00 3.32 9.38
N SER A 130 4.92 3.45 8.41
CA SER A 130 6.23 2.80 8.44
C SER A 130 7.16 3.32 9.54
N GLU A 131 6.85 4.47 10.15
CA GLU A 131 7.61 4.99 11.29
C GLU A 131 7.23 4.30 12.62
N LEU A 132 6.05 3.66 12.68
CA LEU A 132 5.59 2.91 13.84
C LEU A 132 5.89 1.42 13.70
N GLU A 133 6.04 0.73 14.84
CA GLU A 133 6.21 -0.72 14.82
C GLU A 133 4.91 -1.40 14.36
N PRO A 134 4.94 -2.20 13.28
CA PRO A 134 3.72 -2.83 12.76
C PRO A 134 3.28 -3.98 13.65
N TYR A 135 1.96 -4.17 13.79
CA TYR A 135 1.42 -5.34 14.47
C TYR A 135 1.78 -6.62 13.70
N ARG A 136 2.15 -7.67 14.45
CA ARG A 136 2.54 -8.97 13.88
C ARG A 136 1.91 -10.13 14.65
N GLY A 137 1.94 -11.32 14.04
CA GLY A 137 1.55 -12.57 14.70
C GLY A 137 0.09 -12.60 15.18
N ALA A 138 -0.10 -13.03 16.43
CA ALA A 138 -1.42 -13.21 17.01
C ALA A 138 -2.14 -11.88 17.26
N GLU A 139 -1.41 -10.82 17.57
CA GLU A 139 -2.01 -9.49 17.78
C GLU A 139 -2.63 -8.96 16.49
N LEU A 140 -1.86 -8.98 15.38
CA LEU A 140 -2.38 -8.57 14.08
C LEU A 140 -3.61 -9.39 13.69
N ARG A 141 -3.57 -10.72 13.89
CA ARG A 141 -4.71 -11.60 13.58
C ARG A 141 -5.96 -11.18 14.37
N ASN A 142 -5.83 -10.94 15.67
CA ASN A 142 -6.97 -10.58 16.52
C ASN A 142 -7.54 -9.22 16.12
N ARG A 143 -6.68 -8.22 15.88
CA ARG A 143 -7.10 -6.89 15.41
C ARG A 143 -7.78 -6.95 14.05
N VAL A 144 -7.27 -7.75 13.11
CA VAL A 144 -7.90 -7.99 11.80
C VAL A 144 -9.28 -8.62 11.95
N LEU A 145 -9.44 -9.64 12.81
CA LEU A 145 -10.73 -10.28 13.01
C LEU A 145 -11.75 -9.35 13.68
N ILE A 146 -11.33 -8.57 14.68
CA ILE A 146 -12.18 -7.58 15.35
C ILE A 146 -12.58 -6.48 14.35
N GLY A 147 -11.60 -5.89 13.64
CA GLY A 147 -11.85 -4.85 12.64
C GLY A 147 -12.75 -5.34 11.51
N ALA A 148 -12.56 -6.57 11.03
CA ALA A 148 -13.40 -7.19 10.01
C ALA A 148 -14.85 -7.39 10.50
N ALA A 149 -15.03 -7.88 11.73
CA ALA A 149 -16.36 -8.05 12.32
C ALA A 149 -17.07 -6.70 12.50
N LEU A 150 -16.37 -5.70 13.04
CA LEU A 150 -16.92 -4.36 13.24
C LEU A 150 -17.28 -3.68 11.92
N LEU A 151 -16.42 -3.76 10.90
CA LEU A 151 -16.70 -3.21 9.57
C LEU A 151 -17.87 -3.94 8.89
N ALA A 152 -17.98 -5.26 9.03
CA ALA A 152 -19.16 -5.99 8.56
C ALA A 152 -20.44 -5.52 9.27
N CYS A 153 -20.37 -5.28 10.59
CA CYS A 153 -21.50 -4.73 11.35
C CYS A 153 -21.90 -3.32 10.92
N VAL A 154 -21.03 -2.53 10.27
CA VAL A 154 -21.41 -1.21 9.72
C VAL A 154 -22.54 -1.35 8.69
N TRP A 155 -22.64 -2.48 7.98
CA TRP A 155 -23.76 -2.74 7.06
C TRP A 155 -25.12 -2.90 7.75
N LEU A 156 -25.16 -3.11 9.07
CA LEU A 156 -26.42 -3.04 9.84
C LEU A 156 -27.00 -1.62 9.81
N VAL A 157 -26.16 -0.59 9.68
CA VAL A 157 -26.62 0.79 9.50
C VAL A 157 -27.45 0.88 8.22
N TYR A 158 -26.93 0.37 7.10
CA TYR A 158 -27.67 0.31 5.84
C TYR A 158 -28.93 -0.57 5.93
N ALA A 159 -28.86 -1.72 6.60
CA ALA A 159 -29.96 -2.67 6.66
C ALA A 159 -31.17 -2.19 7.48
N PHE A 160 -30.95 -1.40 8.54
CA PHE A 160 -32.01 -1.06 9.51
C PHE A 160 -32.30 0.43 9.65
N VAL A 161 -31.31 1.31 9.49
CA VAL A 161 -31.51 2.75 9.77
C VAL A 161 -32.37 3.42 8.68
N PRO A 162 -32.12 3.23 7.38
CA PRO A 162 -32.97 3.78 6.33
C PRO A 162 -34.42 3.31 6.42
N SER A 163 -34.67 2.01 6.63
CA SER A 163 -36.03 1.48 6.75
C SER A 163 -36.77 2.06 7.96
N TYR A 164 -36.08 2.23 9.09
CA TYR A 164 -36.67 2.80 10.30
C TYR A 164 -36.89 4.33 10.21
N VAL A 165 -35.91 5.07 9.69
CA VAL A 165 -35.94 6.55 9.68
C VAL A 165 -36.78 7.11 8.53
N LEU A 166 -36.82 6.40 7.40
CA LEU A 166 -37.52 6.82 6.18
C LEU A 166 -38.81 6.04 5.93
N GLU A 167 -39.19 5.15 6.85
CA GLU A 167 -40.40 4.31 6.77
C GLU A 167 -40.48 3.51 5.45
N LEU A 168 -39.36 2.91 5.05
CA LEU A 168 -39.26 2.08 3.84
C LEU A 168 -39.48 0.60 4.17
N ASP A 169 -40.15 -0.13 3.27
CA ASP A 169 -40.32 -1.58 3.41
C ASP A 169 -38.99 -2.31 3.19
N GLN A 170 -38.19 -1.84 2.23
CA GLN A 170 -36.84 -2.33 1.96
C GLN A 170 -35.85 -1.17 1.88
N ALA A 171 -34.65 -1.36 2.45
CA ALA A 171 -33.57 -0.38 2.33
C ALA A 171 -33.25 -0.04 0.86
N ALA A 172 -33.41 -0.99 -0.07
CA ALA A 172 -33.14 -0.79 -1.49
C ALA A 172 -34.08 0.22 -2.19
N GLU A 173 -35.22 0.59 -1.59
CA GLU A 173 -36.16 1.59 -2.13
C GLU A 173 -35.62 3.02 -2.03
N MET A 174 -34.57 3.24 -1.24
CA MET A 174 -34.00 4.57 -1.07
C MET A 174 -33.44 5.13 -2.40
N SER A 175 -33.53 6.44 -2.58
CA SER A 175 -32.90 7.13 -3.71
C SER A 175 -31.37 6.99 -3.68
N TYR A 176 -30.72 7.10 -4.84
CA TYR A 176 -29.26 7.10 -4.93
C TYR A 176 -28.60 8.23 -4.11
N THR A 177 -29.25 9.40 -4.02
CA THR A 177 -28.77 10.51 -3.21
C THR A 177 -28.79 10.17 -1.73
N THR A 178 -29.89 9.57 -1.26
CA THR A 178 -30.04 9.10 0.12
C THR A 178 -29.02 8.01 0.45
N PHE A 179 -28.82 7.06 -0.46
CA PHE A 179 -27.80 6.03 -0.32
C PHE A 179 -26.39 6.64 -0.18
N GLY A 180 -26.06 7.66 -0.98
CA GLY A 180 -24.80 8.38 -0.87
C GLY A 180 -24.58 9.02 0.50
N ILE A 181 -25.63 9.59 1.12
CA ILE A 181 -25.56 10.17 2.47
C ILE A 181 -25.27 9.08 3.51
N PHE A 182 -26.02 7.97 3.49
CA PHE A 182 -25.79 6.85 4.41
C PHE A 182 -24.41 6.23 4.21
N PHE A 183 -23.95 6.13 2.96
CA PHE A 183 -22.62 5.64 2.64
C PHE A 183 -21.53 6.54 3.27
N CYS A 184 -21.66 7.87 3.20
CA CYS A 184 -20.75 8.80 3.87
C CYS A 184 -20.74 8.62 5.40
N ILE A 185 -21.91 8.40 6.02
CA ILE A 185 -22.01 8.12 7.45
C ILE A 185 -21.30 6.81 7.81
N MET A 186 -21.59 5.73 7.07
CA MET A 186 -20.96 4.42 7.23
C MET A 186 -19.43 4.52 7.06
N LEU A 187 -18.97 5.31 6.09
CA LEU A 187 -17.55 5.52 5.83
C LEU A 187 -16.87 6.27 6.99
N GLY A 188 -17.54 7.26 7.58
CA GLY A 188 -17.08 7.93 8.80
C GLY A 188 -17.00 7.00 10.01
N ILE A 189 -18.03 6.18 10.25
CA ILE A 189 -18.03 5.17 11.32
C ILE A 189 -16.91 4.15 11.10
N GLY A 190 -16.77 3.65 9.87
CA GLY A 190 -15.71 2.71 9.49
C GLY A 190 -14.31 3.29 9.69
N ALA A 191 -14.11 4.57 9.38
CA ALA A 191 -12.83 5.25 9.62
C ALA A 191 -12.48 5.29 11.11
N VAL A 192 -13.46 5.63 11.97
CA VAL A 192 -13.26 5.63 13.43
C VAL A 192 -12.95 4.22 13.95
N ILE A 193 -13.65 3.19 13.45
CA ILE A 193 -13.35 1.78 13.79
C ILE A 193 -11.91 1.42 13.41
N ALA A 194 -11.46 1.79 12.20
CA ALA A 194 -10.12 1.50 11.72
C ALA A 194 -9.04 2.22 12.54
N VAL A 195 -9.25 3.51 12.86
CA VAL A 195 -8.39 4.29 13.76
C VAL A 195 -8.31 3.62 15.14
N ALA A 196 -9.44 3.25 15.73
CA ALA A 196 -9.46 2.64 17.06
C ALA A 196 -8.86 1.23 17.10
N THR A 197 -8.96 0.46 16.02
CA THR A 197 -8.49 -0.94 15.97
C THR A 197 -7.00 -1.04 15.63
N PHE A 198 -6.50 -0.15 14.78
CA PHE A 198 -5.16 -0.23 14.20
C PHE A 198 -4.27 0.98 14.48
N GLU A 199 -4.74 1.95 15.28
CA GLU A 199 -4.01 3.17 15.63
C GLU A 199 -3.56 3.96 14.40
N LEU A 200 -4.35 3.89 13.33
CA LEU A 200 -4.09 4.61 12.08
C LEU A 200 -4.41 6.09 12.24
N GLU A 201 -3.76 6.93 11.43
CA GLU A 201 -4.26 8.27 11.19
C GLU A 201 -5.65 8.24 10.55
N PHE A 202 -6.41 9.32 10.70
CA PHE A 202 -7.79 9.37 10.18
C PHE A 202 -7.87 9.10 8.68
N VAL A 203 -6.96 9.65 7.87
CA VAL A 203 -6.90 9.39 6.41
C VAL A 203 -6.61 7.92 6.13
N GLY A 204 -5.78 7.29 6.96
CA GLY A 204 -5.51 5.87 6.85
C GLY A 204 -6.73 5.02 7.19
N GLY A 205 -7.40 5.34 8.29
CA GLY A 205 -8.67 4.71 8.66
C GLY A 205 -9.74 4.87 7.58
N LEU A 206 -9.84 6.06 6.97
CA LEU A 206 -10.73 6.35 5.85
C LEU A 206 -10.44 5.47 4.63
N THR A 207 -9.16 5.29 4.32
CA THR A 207 -8.72 4.47 3.18
C THR A 207 -9.05 3.00 3.39
N LEU A 208 -8.81 2.47 4.59
CA LEU A 208 -9.14 1.08 4.95
C LEU A 208 -10.66 0.85 4.93
N ALA A 209 -11.44 1.73 5.55
CA ALA A 209 -12.90 1.67 5.55
C ALA A 209 -13.48 1.78 4.13
N GLY A 210 -12.96 2.72 3.34
CA GLY A 210 -13.34 2.92 1.94
C GLY A 210 -13.02 1.70 1.07
N LEU A 211 -11.83 1.10 1.22
CA LEU A 211 -11.46 -0.14 0.52
C LEU A 211 -12.49 -1.24 0.78
N TYR A 212 -12.87 -1.46 2.03
CA TYR A 212 -13.87 -2.47 2.38
C TYR A 212 -15.26 -2.14 1.83
N LEU A 213 -15.80 -0.96 2.16
CA LEU A 213 -17.17 -0.57 1.80
C LEU A 213 -17.37 -0.50 0.28
N LEU A 214 -16.42 0.08 -0.46
CA LEU A 214 -16.48 0.12 -1.93
C LEU A 214 -16.38 -1.28 -2.54
N SER A 215 -15.57 -2.16 -1.96
CA SER A 215 -15.48 -3.54 -2.44
C SER A 215 -16.79 -4.31 -2.22
N VAL A 216 -17.51 -4.06 -1.13
CA VAL A 216 -18.85 -4.64 -0.90
C VAL A 216 -19.88 -4.05 -1.85
N VAL A 217 -19.83 -2.74 -2.15
CA VAL A 217 -20.67 -2.13 -3.19
C VAL A 217 -20.39 -2.79 -4.56
N LEU A 218 -19.12 -3.00 -4.90
CA LEU A 218 -18.73 -3.68 -6.13
C LEU A 218 -19.21 -5.14 -6.13
N LEU A 219 -19.14 -5.83 -4.98
CA LEU A 219 -19.68 -7.18 -4.82
C LEU A 219 -21.19 -7.23 -5.04
N ALA A 220 -21.94 -6.25 -4.52
CA ALA A 220 -23.37 -6.14 -4.75
C ALA A 220 -23.68 -5.92 -6.25
N LEU A 221 -22.97 -4.99 -6.89
CA LEU A 221 -23.12 -4.72 -8.34
C LEU A 221 -22.81 -5.94 -9.19
N VAL A 222 -21.74 -6.68 -8.87
CA VAL A 222 -21.33 -7.88 -9.61
C VAL A 222 -22.31 -9.03 -9.38
N SER A 223 -22.79 -9.23 -8.15
CA SER A 223 -23.80 -10.26 -7.84
C SER A 223 -25.20 -9.95 -8.36
N GLY A 224 -25.47 -8.70 -8.74
CA GLY A 224 -26.81 -8.25 -9.14
C GLY A 224 -27.71 -7.86 -7.98
N ALA A 225 -27.17 -7.73 -6.77
CA ALA A 225 -27.91 -7.23 -5.62
C ALA A 225 -28.17 -5.70 -5.75
N THR A 226 -29.43 -5.30 -5.60
CA THR A 226 -29.86 -3.90 -5.62
C THR A 226 -29.63 -3.26 -4.25
N LEU A 227 -28.82 -2.20 -4.19
CA LEU A 227 -28.56 -1.45 -2.96
C LEU A 227 -29.42 -0.18 -2.82
N ALA A 228 -29.87 0.40 -3.93
CA ALA A 228 -30.67 1.61 -3.97
C ALA A 228 -31.43 1.72 -5.30
N GLY A 229 -32.49 2.52 -5.35
CA GLY A 229 -33.26 2.80 -6.56
C GLY A 229 -34.21 1.68 -7.00
N LEU A 230 -34.60 0.80 -6.08
CA LEU A 230 -35.66 -0.17 -6.33
C LEU A 230 -37.00 0.58 -6.48
N VAL A 231 -37.61 0.47 -7.66
CA VAL A 231 -38.92 1.06 -7.94
C VAL A 231 -39.95 -0.02 -7.65
N THR A 232 -40.73 0.16 -6.57
CA THR A 232 -41.91 -0.65 -6.26
C THR A 232 -43.04 -0.40 -7.25
#